data_AF-A0AAD4BT68-F1
#
_entry.id   AF-A0AAD4BT68-F1
#
_cell.length_a   1.000
_cell.length_b   1.000
_cell.length_c   1.000
_cell.angle_alpha   90.00
_cell.angle_beta   90.00
_cell.angle_gamma   90.00
#
_symmetry.space_group_name_H-M   'P 1'
#
loop_
_entity.id
_entity.type
_entity.pdbx_description
1 polymer ?
#
loop_
_entity_poly.entity_id
_entity_poly.type
_entity_poly.pdbx_seq_one_letter_code
_entity_poly.pdbx_strand_id
1 'polypeptide(L)'
;MPEVLHIFFRFSYDHDLAWCIHAVSPAEIDFHFSVLQPITNHQCFATGITKLKQVTGKIQCDLQHYLVAMIAGAALPGIVRAVHSLVEF
;
A
#
# COMPACT_ATOMS: atom_id res chain seq x y z
N MET A 1 8.80 21.44 12.80
CA MET A 1 9.91 20.54 12.41
C MET A 1 9.28 19.19 12.10
N PRO A 2 9.38 18.64 10.88
CA PRO A 2 8.89 17.29 10.64
C PRO A 2 9.74 16.34 11.48
N GLU A 3 9.07 15.52 12.28
CA GLU A 3 9.74 14.52 13.11
C GLU A 3 10.37 13.46 12.20
N VAL A 4 11.61 13.04 12.49
CA VAL A 4 12.38 12.11 11.65
C VAL A 4 11.57 10.85 11.33
N LEU A 5 10.80 10.36 12.31
CA LEU A 5 9.89 9.22 12.17
C LEU A 5 8.84 9.42 11.06
N HIS A 6 8.25 10.62 10.97
CA HIS A 6 7.26 10.93 9.93
C HIS A 6 7.88 10.90 8.52
N ILE A 7 9.14 11.32 8.38
CA ILE A 7 9.85 11.29 7.09
C ILE A 7 10.14 9.85 6.68
N PHE A 8 10.64 9.03 7.61
CA PHE A 8 10.91 7.61 7.34
C PHE A 8 9.64 6.85 6.99
N PHE A 9 8.56 7.06 7.74
CA PHE A 9 7.28 6.40 7.49
C PHE A 9 6.73 6.75 6.10
N ARG A 10 6.82 8.02 5.68
CA ARG A 10 6.40 8.39 4.34
C ARG A 10 7.30 7.79 3.24
N PHE A 11 8.61 7.78 3.47
CA PHE A 11 9.56 7.21 2.51
C PHE A 11 9.37 5.71 2.31
N SER A 12 9.12 4.94 3.39
CA SER A 12 8.86 3.50 3.28
C SER A 12 7.60 3.24 2.45
N TYR A 13 6.51 3.95 2.71
CA TYR A 13 5.29 3.79 1.92
C TYR A 13 5.47 4.11 0.43
N ASP A 14 6.09 5.25 0.10
CA ASP A 14 6.31 5.64 -1.29
C ASP A 14 7.18 4.58 -2.02
N HIS A 15 8.16 4.01 -1.32
CA HIS A 15 9.04 2.97 -1.84
C HIS A 15 8.33 1.62 -2.02
N ASP A 16 7.63 1.14 -0.99
CA ASP A 16 6.90 -0.14 -0.98
C ASP A 16 5.81 -0.15 -2.05
N LEU A 17 5.09 0.97 -2.18
CA LEU A 17 4.06 1.14 -3.20
C LEU A 17 4.66 1.10 -4.61
N ALA A 18 5.78 1.80 -4.84
CA ALA A 18 6.46 1.78 -6.13
C ALA A 18 6.91 0.36 -6.51
N TRP A 19 7.48 -0.39 -5.56
CA TRP A 19 7.87 -1.79 -5.78
C TRP A 19 6.69 -2.68 -6.13
N CYS A 20 5.58 -2.55 -5.41
CA CYS A 20 4.38 -3.33 -5.70
C CYS A 20 3.79 -2.99 -7.07
N ILE A 21 3.75 -1.71 -7.45
CA ILE A 21 3.32 -1.25 -8.78
C ILE A 21 4.17 -1.87 -9.89
N HIS A 22 5.48 -1.95 -9.69
CA HIS A 22 6.39 -2.58 -10.64
C HIS A 22 6.27 -4.11 -10.69
N ALA A 23 5.97 -4.76 -9.56
CA ALA A 23 5.88 -6.21 -9.47
C ALA A 23 4.60 -6.79 -10.09
N VAL A 24 3.48 -6.07 -9.98
CA VAL A 24 2.16 -6.55 -10.40
C VAL A 24 1.72 -5.84 -11.68
N SER A 25 1.39 -4.55 -11.58
CA SER A 25 1.08 -3.59 -12.64
C SER A 25 0.19 -2.50 -12.04
N PRO A 26 0.28 -1.21 -12.47
CA PRO A 26 -0.61 -0.17 -12.01
C PRO A 26 -2.10 -0.49 -12.17
N ALA A 27 -2.48 -1.09 -13.30
CA ALA A 27 -3.88 -1.37 -13.62
C ALA A 27 -4.48 -2.47 -12.72
N GLU A 28 -3.68 -3.49 -12.39
CA GLU A 28 -4.11 -4.58 -11.52
C GLU A 28 -4.19 -4.15 -10.06
N ILE A 29 -3.28 -3.27 -9.63
CA ILE A 29 -3.36 -2.63 -8.30
C ILE A 29 -4.64 -1.81 -8.17
N ASP A 30 -4.92 -0.92 -9.13
CA ASP A 30 -6.13 -0.09 -9.07
C ASP A 30 -7.41 -0.94 -9.13
N PHE A 31 -7.40 -2.04 -9.90
CA PHE A 31 -8.51 -2.99 -9.93
C PHE A 31 -8.75 -3.62 -8.55
N HIS A 32 -7.71 -4.16 -7.90
CA HIS A 32 -7.83 -4.75 -6.57
C HIS A 32 -8.34 -3.75 -5.53
N PHE A 33 -7.84 -2.51 -5.56
CA PHE A 33 -8.33 -1.45 -4.65
C PHE A 33 -9.77 -1.00 -4.96
N SER A 34 -10.20 -1.06 -6.21
CA SER A 34 -11.58 -0.74 -6.59
C SER A 34 -12.59 -1.82 -6.17
N VAL A 35 -12.16 -3.09 -6.11
CA VAL A 35 -12.98 -4.25 -5.72
C VAL A 35 -12.93 -4.49 -4.21
N LEU A 36 -11.96 -3.88 -3.52
CA LEU A 36 -11.78 -4.00 -2.08
C LEU A 36 -13.05 -3.57 -1.35
N GLN A 37 -13.63 -4.47 -0.57
CA GLN A 37 -14.85 -4.19 0.17
C GLN A 37 -14.60 -3.10 1.22
N PRO A 38 -15.49 -2.08 1.32
CA PRO A 38 -15.44 -1.12 2.42
C PRO A 38 -15.57 -1.87 3.75
N ILE A 39 -14.46 -1.98 4.49
CA ILE A 39 -14.52 -2.37 5.89
C ILE A 39 -14.90 -1.11 6.67
N THR A 40 -15.86 -1.21 7.58
CA THR A 40 -16.31 -0.08 8.42
C THR A 40 -15.09 0.64 9.03
N ASN A 41 -15.00 1.97 8.84
CA ASN A 41 -13.86 2.83 9.17
C ASN A 41 -12.63 2.83 8.23
N HIS A 42 -12.71 2.17 7.07
CA HIS A 42 -11.67 2.25 6.03
C HIS A 42 -12.17 3.08 4.84
N GLN A 43 -11.26 3.83 4.22
CA GLN A 43 -11.58 4.70 3.10
C GLN A 43 -11.61 3.89 1.80
N CYS A 44 -12.72 3.90 1.08
CA CYS A 44 -12.83 3.25 -0.23
C CYS A 44 -12.12 4.05 -1.32
N PHE A 45 -11.30 3.36 -2.11
CA PHE A 45 -10.57 3.93 -3.25
C PHE A 45 -11.16 3.44 -4.58
N ALA A 46 -12.40 3.84 -4.87
CA ALA A 46 -13.13 3.39 -6.06
C ALA A 46 -12.41 3.71 -7.39
N THR A 47 -11.57 4.75 -7.42
CA THR A 47 -10.73 5.13 -8.57
C THR A 47 -9.30 4.57 -8.53
N GLY A 48 -9.01 3.66 -7.59
CA GLY A 48 -7.67 3.15 -7.32
C GLY A 48 -6.83 4.07 -6.45
N ILE A 49 -5.60 3.63 -6.17
CA ILE A 49 -4.66 4.31 -5.25
C ILE A 49 -3.52 5.02 -5.98
N THR A 50 -3.28 4.71 -7.25
CA THR A 50 -2.17 5.28 -8.03
C THR A 50 -2.26 6.80 -8.23
N LYS A 51 -3.46 7.37 -8.09
CA LYS A 51 -3.72 8.82 -8.25
C LYS A 51 -3.66 9.61 -6.94
N LEU A 52 -3.45 8.95 -5.80
CA LEU A 52 -3.41 9.61 -4.50
C LEU A 52 -2.13 10.44 -4.36
N LYS A 53 -2.27 11.76 -4.21
CA LYS A 53 -1.12 12.67 -3.99
C LYS A 53 -0.70 12.76 -2.54
N GLN A 54 -1.64 12.59 -1.61
CA GLN A 54 -1.42 12.68 -0.18
C GLN A 54 -2.39 11.76 0.56
N VAL A 55 -1.88 11.06 1.56
CA VAL A 55 -2.63 10.23 2.50
C VAL A 55 -2.22 10.63 3.92
N THR A 56 -3.15 10.54 4.87
CA THR A 56 -2.82 10.72 6.29
C THR A 56 -2.17 9.44 6.85
N GLY A 57 -1.42 9.54 7.95
CA GLY A 57 -0.67 8.39 8.49
C GLY A 57 -1.51 7.15 8.80
N LYS A 58 -2.77 7.32 9.25
CA LYS A 58 -3.69 6.20 9.45
C LYS A 58 -4.07 5.53 8.12
N ILE A 59 -4.42 6.32 7.11
CA ILE A 59 -4.75 5.82 5.77
C ILE A 59 -3.53 5.09 5.18
N GLN A 60 -2.34 5.62 5.39
CA GLN A 60 -1.10 5.01 4.91
C GLN A 60 -0.88 3.61 5.54
N CYS A 61 -1.07 3.49 6.86
CA CYS A 61 -0.96 2.21 7.56
C CYS A 61 -2.01 1.20 7.06
N ASP A 62 -3.26 1.63 6.88
CA ASP A 62 -4.32 0.78 6.33
C ASP A 62 -3.98 0.31 4.91
N LEU A 63 -3.47 1.22 4.06
CA LEU A 63 -3.04 0.91 2.69
C LEU A 63 -1.87 -0.09 2.64
N GLN A 64 -0.90 0.02 3.54
CA GLN A 64 0.22 -0.93 3.61
C GLN A 64 -0.24 -2.35 3.94
N HIS A 65 -1.18 -2.52 4.89
CA HIS A 65 -1.76 -3.82 5.20
C HIS A 65 -2.53 -4.41 4.01
N TYR A 66 -3.29 -3.59 3.28
CA TYR A 66 -3.96 -4.04 2.05
C TYR A 66 -2.98 -4.40 0.94
N LEU A 67 -1.87 -3.67 0.82
CA LEU A 67 -0.82 -3.93 -0.16
C LEU A 67 -0.26 -5.34 0.04
N VAL A 68 0.06 -5.72 1.28
CA VAL A 68 0.56 -7.05 1.66
C VAL A 68 -0.45 -8.15 1.30
N ALA A 69 -1.73 -7.95 1.64
CA ALA A 69 -2.78 -8.91 1.30
C ALA A 69 -2.96 -9.07 -0.22
N MET A 70 -2.83 -7.97 -0.97
CA MET A 70 -2.98 -7.97 -2.43
C MET A 70 -1.83 -8.69 -3.13
N ILE A 71 -0.58 -8.38 -2.78
CA ILE A 71 0.58 -9.02 -3.40
C ILE A 71 0.68 -10.50 -3.03
N ALA A 72 0.10 -10.95 -1.92
CA ALA A 72 0.11 -12.36 -1.53
C ALA A 72 -0.56 -13.28 -2.58
N GLY A 73 -1.50 -12.75 -3.38
CA GLY A 73 -2.17 -13.49 -4.46
C GLY A 73 -1.53 -13.32 -5.85
N ALA A 74 -0.64 -12.35 -6.04
CA ALA A 74 -0.16 -11.93 -7.37
C ALA A 74 1.38 -11.95 -7.53
N ALA A 75 2.14 -11.77 -6.44
CA ALA A 75 3.59 -11.65 -6.48
C ALA A 75 4.31 -12.95 -6.05
N LEU A 76 5.60 -13.05 -6.39
CA LEU A 76 6.45 -14.15 -5.94
C LEU A 76 6.55 -14.17 -4.40
N PRO A 77 6.56 -15.35 -3.73
CA PRO A 77 6.62 -15.44 -2.26
C PRO A 77 7.81 -14.73 -1.59
N GLY A 78 8.89 -14.45 -2.31
CA GLY A 78 10.02 -13.66 -1.81
C GLY A 78 9.68 -12.17 -1.69
N ILE A 79 8.93 -11.63 -2.66
CA ILE A 79 8.47 -10.23 -2.67
C ILE A 79 7.45 -10.02 -1.56
N VAL A 80 6.50 -10.95 -1.41
CA VAL A 80 5.49 -10.90 -0.34
C VAL A 80 6.14 -10.86 1.05
N ARG A 81 7.16 -11.71 1.28
CA ARG A 81 7.89 -11.74 2.55
C ARG A 81 8.67 -10.46 2.81
N ALA A 82 9.32 -9.89 1.79
CA ALA A 82 10.06 -8.65 1.92
C ALA A 82 9.13 -7.49 2.32
N VAL A 83 8.02 -7.31 1.61
CA VAL A 83 7.06 -6.24 1.90
C VAL A 83 6.38 -6.46 3.26
N HIS A 84 5.97 -7.69 3.59
CA HIS A 84 5.39 -8.00 4.91
C HIS A 84 6.33 -7.60 6.06
N SER A 85 7.63 -7.90 5.92
CA SER A 85 8.62 -7.54 6.95
C SER A 85 8.81 -6.03 7.13
N LEU A 86 8.49 -5.22 6.11
CA LEU A 86 8.58 -3.76 6.17
C LEU A 86 7.33 -3.13 6.80
N VAL A 87 6.19 -3.81 6.72
CA VAL A 87 4.89 -3.32 7.23
C VAL A 87 4.67 -3.68 8.71
N GLU A 88 5.34 -4.71 9.24
CA GLU A 88 5.18 -5.15 10.64
C GLU A 88 5.99 -4.35 11.70
N PHE A 89 6.74 -3.32 11.31
CA PHE A 89 7.52 -2.46 12.22
C PHE A 89 6.69 -1.29 12.79
#